data_AF-A0A5Q0P6H4-F1
#
_entry.id   AF-A0A5Q0P6H4-F1
#
_cell.length_a   1.000
_cell.length_b   1.000
_cell.length_c   1.000
_cell.angle_alpha   90.00
_cell.angle_beta   90.00
_cell.angle_gamma   90.00
#
_symmetry.space_group_name_H-M   'P 1'
#
loop_
_entity.id
_entity.type
_entity.pdbx_description
1 polymer ?
#
loop_
_entity_poly.entity_id
_entity_poly.type
_entity_poly.pdbx_seq_one_letter_code
_entity_poly.pdbx_strand_id
1 'polypeptide(L)'
;MSYFKIAPAVQAPLILLIAMISMQSSGSFAKMLFDQFPIVTVSAMRLLLGALVLALIFKIWHVHFKQVKWKAIMSYGVALAGMNLLFYFAIDRIPLGIAVSFEFIGPLSVALFHARQKFDFIWVGLAILGLVLLFPFDQTAQALDPIGILLALGAGSCWALYIIAGQKPSGVSGNHTVCLGMFVGMCILMPIALFSGMPATTFEPISLMYFLGLAILASALPFTLEMIALRNLSALSFGTLMSLEPAIAALSGFVFLGEHLLWTQWLALATIISASIGCTVTMQKRKTQKKSAIC
;
A
#
# COMPACT_ATOMS: atom_id res chain seq x y z
N MET A 1 -21.35 -24.59 13.03
CA MET A 1 -20.42 -23.99 14.00
C MET A 1 -20.69 -22.48 14.08
N SER A 2 -21.45 -22.07 15.10
CA SER A 2 -21.70 -20.67 15.47
C SER A 2 -20.55 -20.17 16.33
N TYR A 3 -19.77 -19.18 15.90
CA TYR A 3 -19.03 -18.28 16.80
C TYR A 3 -18.56 -17.05 16.02
N PHE A 4 -19.38 -15.99 16.06
CA PHE A 4 -19.04 -14.55 16.13
C PHE A 4 -20.21 -13.70 15.63
N LYS A 5 -21.23 -13.53 16.48
CA LYS A 5 -22.16 -12.40 16.41
C LYS A 5 -21.47 -11.17 17.04
N ILE A 6 -20.52 -10.58 16.33
CA ILE A 6 -20.14 -9.18 16.62
C ILE A 6 -21.04 -8.33 15.71
N ALA A 7 -21.56 -7.22 16.23
CA ALA A 7 -22.36 -6.30 15.43
C ALA A 7 -21.62 -5.93 14.12
N PRO A 8 -22.30 -5.84 12.96
CA PRO A 8 -21.65 -5.56 11.68
C PRO A 8 -20.81 -4.27 11.69
N ALA A 9 -21.15 -3.33 12.59
CA ALA A 9 -20.41 -2.10 12.85
C ALA A 9 -19.02 -2.27 13.48
N VAL A 10 -18.77 -3.36 14.21
CA VAL A 10 -17.48 -3.65 14.90
C VAL A 10 -16.67 -4.72 14.17
N GLN A 11 -17.32 -5.59 13.39
CA GLN A 11 -16.63 -6.58 12.56
C GLN A 11 -15.82 -5.94 11.44
N ALA A 12 -16.39 -4.98 10.73
CA ALA A 12 -15.74 -4.40 9.57
C ALA A 12 -14.47 -3.57 9.88
N PRO A 13 -14.41 -2.77 10.96
CA PRO A 13 -13.16 -2.14 11.42
C PRO A 13 -12.09 -3.16 11.79
N LEU A 14 -12.47 -4.24 12.48
CA LEU A 14 -11.54 -5.26 12.96
C LEU A 14 -10.98 -6.09 11.79
N ILE A 15 -11.83 -6.42 10.81
CA ILE A 15 -11.42 -7.03 9.53
C ILE A 15 -10.41 -6.15 8.79
N LEU A 16 -10.63 -4.83 8.76
CA LEU A 16 -9.71 -3.90 8.11
C LEU A 16 -8.38 -3.82 8.86
N LEU A 17 -8.39 -3.76 10.20
CA LEU A 17 -7.17 -3.80 11.00
C LEU A 17 -6.38 -5.09 10.79
N ILE A 18 -7.05 -6.24 10.70
CA ILE A 18 -6.39 -7.52 10.36
C ILE A 18 -5.78 -7.44 8.96
N ALA A 19 -6.49 -6.86 7.98
CA ALA A 19 -5.97 -6.67 6.62
C ALA A 19 -4.67 -5.86 6.63
N MET A 20 -4.65 -4.75 7.38
CA MET A 20 -3.48 -3.88 7.52
C MET A 20 -2.32 -4.57 8.22
N ILE A 21 -2.58 -5.29 9.32
CA ILE A 21 -1.55 -6.04 10.02
C ILE A 21 -0.96 -7.10 9.10
N SER A 22 -1.80 -7.80 8.33
CA SER A 22 -1.36 -8.77 7.32
C SER A 22 -0.49 -8.10 6.25
N MET A 23 -0.94 -6.97 5.71
CA MET A 23 -0.22 -6.23 4.68
C MET A 23 1.13 -5.72 5.17
N GLN A 24 1.19 -5.13 6.36
CA GLN A 24 2.45 -4.60 6.90
C GLN A 24 3.39 -5.70 7.39
N SER A 25 2.85 -6.79 7.94
CA SER A 25 3.64 -7.99 8.25
C SER A 25 4.23 -8.61 6.98
N SER A 26 3.54 -8.51 5.83
CA SER A 26 4.13 -8.91 4.55
C SER A 26 5.31 -8.02 4.15
N GLY A 27 5.29 -6.73 4.48
CA GLY A 27 6.42 -5.82 4.27
C GLY A 27 7.62 -6.20 5.13
N SER A 28 7.41 -6.47 6.41
CA SER A 28 8.45 -6.96 7.32
C SER A 28 9.03 -8.30 6.87
N PHE A 29 8.16 -9.23 6.44
CA PHE A 29 8.57 -10.52 5.92
C PHE A 29 9.36 -10.38 4.61
N ALA A 30 8.96 -9.48 3.70
CA ALA A 30 9.73 -9.17 2.50
C ALA A 30 11.14 -8.69 2.83
N LYS A 31 11.27 -7.84 3.86
CA LYS A 31 12.58 -7.34 4.30
C LYS A 31 13.49 -8.45 4.84
N MET A 32 12.95 -9.44 5.55
CA MET A 32 13.71 -10.63 5.94
C MET A 32 14.18 -11.45 4.73
N LEU A 33 13.41 -11.45 3.63
CA LEU A 33 13.79 -12.14 2.40
C LEU A 33 14.90 -11.40 1.62
N PHE A 34 15.13 -10.11 1.86
CA PHE A 34 16.18 -9.36 1.16
C PHE A 34 17.59 -9.81 1.55
N ASP A 35 17.77 -10.40 2.74
CA ASP A 35 19.05 -10.98 3.15
C ASP A 35 19.44 -12.21 2.32
N GLN A 36 18.45 -12.88 1.71
CA GLN A 36 18.65 -14.14 0.97
C GLN A 36 18.44 -14.00 -0.54
N PHE A 37 17.63 -13.04 -0.97
CA PHE A 37 17.24 -12.87 -2.37
C PHE A 37 17.37 -11.41 -2.81
N PRO A 38 17.75 -11.15 -4.08
CA PRO A 38 17.75 -9.80 -4.62
C PRO A 38 16.36 -9.15 -4.50
N ILE A 39 16.32 -7.88 -4.11
CA ILE A 39 15.10 -7.09 -3.89
C ILE A 39 14.17 -7.14 -5.12
N VAL A 40 14.76 -7.06 -6.32
CA VAL A 40 14.04 -7.16 -7.61
C VAL A 40 13.35 -8.52 -7.76
N THR A 41 14.02 -9.61 -7.37
CA THR A 41 13.47 -10.97 -7.40
C THR A 41 12.28 -11.10 -6.45
N VAL A 42 12.39 -10.58 -5.22
CA VAL A 42 11.29 -10.62 -4.24
C VAL A 42 10.07 -9.86 -4.76
N SER A 43 10.28 -8.68 -5.35
CA SER A 43 9.21 -7.87 -5.95
C SER A 43 8.56 -8.57 -7.15
N ALA A 44 9.36 -9.14 -8.06
CA ALA A 44 8.88 -9.86 -9.23
C ALA A 44 8.08 -11.11 -8.84
N MET A 45 8.58 -11.92 -7.90
CA MET A 45 7.91 -13.13 -7.41
C MET A 45 6.60 -12.80 -6.69
N ARG A 46 6.56 -11.70 -5.92
CA ARG A 46 5.32 -11.19 -5.32
C ARG A 46 4.27 -10.86 -6.39
N LEU A 47 4.64 -10.14 -7.44
CA LEU A 47 3.70 -9.81 -8.52
C LEU A 47 3.27 -11.05 -9.31
N LEU A 48 4.18 -11.99 -9.56
CA LEU A 48 3.91 -13.24 -10.27
C LEU A 48 2.91 -14.12 -9.51
N LEU A 49 3.25 -14.47 -8.27
CA LEU A 49 2.39 -15.32 -7.44
C LEU A 49 1.12 -14.58 -7.02
N GLY A 50 1.20 -13.27 -6.76
CA GLY A 50 0.03 -12.45 -6.47
C GLY A 50 -0.95 -12.41 -7.64
N ALA A 51 -0.46 -12.23 -8.88
CA ALA A 51 -1.29 -12.29 -10.08
C ALA A 51 -1.91 -13.68 -10.27
N LEU A 52 -1.16 -14.76 -10.06
CA LEU A 52 -1.67 -16.13 -10.16
C LEU A 52 -2.77 -16.42 -9.12
N VAL A 53 -2.53 -16.07 -7.86
CA VAL A 53 -3.49 -16.27 -6.77
C VAL A 53 -4.76 -15.44 -7.02
N LEU A 54 -4.62 -14.17 -7.39
CA LEU A 54 -5.79 -13.34 -7.73
C LEU A 54 -6.51 -13.86 -8.98
N ALA A 55 -5.80 -14.37 -9.98
CA ALA A 55 -6.40 -14.95 -11.18
C ALA A 55 -7.25 -16.18 -10.85
N LEU A 56 -6.81 -17.00 -9.89
CA LEU A 56 -7.57 -18.15 -9.37
C LEU A 56 -8.79 -17.70 -8.56
N ILE A 57 -8.63 -16.76 -7.63
CA ILE A 57 -9.71 -16.28 -6.76
C ILE A 57 -10.80 -15.57 -7.56
N PHE A 58 -10.41 -14.65 -8.46
CA PHE A 58 -11.35 -13.85 -9.24
C PHE A 58 -11.78 -14.54 -10.55
N LYS A 59 -11.29 -15.75 -10.82
CA LYS A 59 -11.61 -16.54 -12.02
C LYS A 59 -11.49 -15.70 -13.30
N ILE A 60 -10.29 -15.15 -13.54
CA ILE A 60 -10.00 -14.24 -14.66
C ILE A 60 -10.45 -14.80 -16.03
N TRP A 61 -10.57 -16.13 -16.14
CA TRP A 61 -11.06 -16.86 -17.30
C TRP A 61 -12.51 -16.51 -17.73
N HIS A 62 -13.29 -15.81 -16.89
CA HIS A 62 -14.63 -15.30 -17.24
C HIS A 62 -14.61 -13.85 -17.78
N VAL A 63 -13.43 -13.22 -17.89
CA VAL A 63 -13.31 -11.85 -18.36
C VAL A 63 -13.46 -11.80 -19.88
N HIS A 64 -14.35 -10.93 -20.36
CA HIS A 64 -14.48 -10.62 -21.77
C HIS A 64 -13.36 -9.67 -22.22
N PHE A 65 -12.25 -10.24 -22.68
CA PHE A 65 -11.05 -9.49 -23.10
C PHE A 65 -11.30 -8.43 -24.19
N LYS A 66 -12.40 -8.51 -24.95
CA LYS A 66 -12.80 -7.49 -25.94
C LYS A 66 -13.18 -6.14 -25.32
N GLN A 67 -13.61 -6.10 -24.06
CA GLN A 67 -14.01 -4.86 -23.39
C GLN A 67 -12.85 -4.19 -22.64
N VAL A 68 -11.71 -4.89 -22.54
CA VAL A 68 -10.55 -4.45 -21.79
C VAL A 68 -9.86 -3.29 -22.50
N LYS A 69 -9.77 -2.14 -21.83
CA LYS A 69 -8.95 -1.01 -22.29
C LYS A 69 -7.51 -1.21 -21.86
N TRP A 70 -6.75 -1.92 -22.69
CA TRP A 70 -5.33 -2.23 -22.44
C TRP A 70 -4.46 -1.02 -22.11
N LYS A 71 -4.71 0.15 -22.71
CA LYS A 71 -3.96 1.38 -22.38
C LYS A 71 -4.10 1.79 -20.90
N ALA A 72 -5.30 1.65 -20.33
CA ALA A 72 -5.55 1.97 -18.91
C ALA A 72 -4.86 0.95 -18.00
N ILE A 73 -5.01 -0.34 -18.31
CA ILE A 73 -4.40 -1.43 -17.55
C ILE A 73 -2.87 -1.36 -17.60
N MET A 74 -2.30 -1.04 -18.75
CA MET A 74 -0.85 -0.94 -18.91
C MET A 74 -0.30 0.22 -18.08
N SER A 75 -0.95 1.39 -18.11
CA SER A 75 -0.56 2.51 -17.25
C SER A 75 -0.66 2.18 -15.76
N TYR A 76 -1.69 1.42 -15.37
CA TYR A 76 -1.91 0.99 -14.00
C TYR A 76 -0.87 -0.05 -13.55
N GLY A 77 -0.57 -1.05 -14.39
CA GLY A 77 0.43 -2.09 -14.11
C GLY A 77 1.86 -1.56 -14.06
N VAL A 78 2.22 -0.62 -14.95
CA VAL A 78 3.52 0.06 -14.91
C VAL A 78 3.67 0.87 -13.62
N ALA A 79 2.66 1.65 -13.24
CA ALA A 79 2.67 2.40 -12.00
C ALA A 79 2.74 1.49 -10.78
N LEU A 80 2.00 0.38 -10.77
CA LEU A 80 2.01 -0.61 -9.70
C LEU A 80 3.38 -1.30 -9.54
N ALA A 81 4.01 -1.68 -10.65
CA ALA A 81 5.33 -2.28 -10.65
C ALA A 81 6.40 -1.31 -10.15
N GLY A 82 6.38 -0.07 -10.64
CA GLY A 82 7.27 0.99 -10.18
C GLY A 82 7.11 1.29 -8.69
N MET A 83 5.86 1.42 -8.23
CA MET A 83 5.54 1.61 -6.82
C MET A 83 6.13 0.48 -5.96
N ASN A 84 5.87 -0.79 -6.32
CA ASN A 84 6.32 -1.92 -5.52
C ASN A 84 7.85 -2.04 -5.48
N LEU A 85 8.52 -1.85 -6.63
CA LEU A 85 9.97 -1.94 -6.71
C LEU A 85 10.66 -0.83 -5.92
N LEU A 86 10.22 0.42 -6.10
CA LEU A 86 10.77 1.58 -5.39
C LEU A 86 10.54 1.48 -3.89
N PHE A 87 9.35 1.03 -3.48
CA PHE A 87 9.03 0.80 -2.07
C PHE A 87 9.97 -0.24 -1.45
N TYR A 88 10.23 -1.34 -2.16
CA TYR A 88 11.11 -2.41 -1.67
C TYR A 88 12.57 -1.94 -1.53
N PHE A 89 13.07 -1.16 -2.48
CA PHE A 89 14.38 -0.51 -2.33
C PHE A 89 14.41 0.55 -1.22
N ALA A 90 13.28 1.19 -0.90
CA ALA A 90 13.20 2.13 0.20
C ALA A 90 13.27 1.40 1.54
N ILE A 91 12.44 0.37 1.76
CA ILE A 91 12.41 -0.37 3.03
C ILE A 91 13.70 -1.17 3.29
N ASP A 92 14.50 -1.45 2.27
CA ASP A 92 15.86 -1.98 2.42
C ASP A 92 16.81 -0.97 3.09
N ARG A 93 16.65 0.32 2.81
CA ARG A 93 17.54 1.40 3.26
C ARG A 93 17.06 2.13 4.51
N ILE A 94 15.75 2.26 4.68
CA ILE A 94 15.12 2.96 5.79
C ILE A 94 14.13 2.07 6.54
N PRO A 95 13.86 2.34 7.82
CA PRO A 95 12.86 1.60 8.60
C PRO A 95 11.48 1.57 7.93
N LEU A 96 10.76 0.46 8.09
CA LEU A 96 9.49 0.20 7.41
C LEU A 96 8.44 1.28 7.68
N GLY A 97 8.30 1.71 8.95
CA GLY A 97 7.36 2.76 9.33
C GLY A 97 7.66 4.12 8.67
N ILE A 98 8.94 4.43 8.50
CA ILE A 98 9.39 5.69 7.87
C ILE A 98 9.09 5.63 6.36
N ALA A 99 9.43 4.53 5.70
CA ALA A 99 9.17 4.34 4.28
C ALA A 99 7.68 4.49 3.95
N VAL A 100 6.80 3.83 4.71
CA VAL A 100 5.35 3.90 4.50
C VAL A 100 4.82 5.32 4.74
N SER A 101 5.37 6.04 5.72
CA SER A 101 4.98 7.43 5.96
C SER A 101 5.28 8.35 4.77
N PHE A 102 6.46 8.20 4.16
CA PHE A 102 6.81 8.94 2.94
C PHE A 102 5.99 8.49 1.73
N GLU A 103 5.72 7.19 1.60
CA GLU A 103 4.89 6.66 0.52
C GLU A 103 3.44 7.20 0.61
N PHE A 104 2.92 7.38 1.82
CA PHE A 104 1.58 7.90 2.08
C PHE A 104 1.36 9.36 1.60
N ILE A 105 2.44 10.09 1.29
CA ILE A 105 2.35 11.41 0.63
C ILE A 105 1.67 11.29 -0.75
N GLY A 106 1.82 10.17 -1.44
CA GLY A 106 1.21 9.92 -2.75
C GLY A 106 -0.31 10.11 -2.75
N PRO A 107 -1.06 9.26 -2.00
CA PRO A 107 -2.51 9.39 -1.85
C PRO A 107 -2.93 10.75 -1.29
N LEU A 108 -2.19 11.30 -0.33
CA LEU A 108 -2.47 12.61 0.24
C LEU A 108 -2.42 13.71 -0.84
N SER A 109 -1.42 13.65 -1.73
CA SER A 109 -1.28 14.57 -2.86
C SER A 109 -2.45 14.44 -3.84
N VAL A 110 -2.89 13.22 -4.16
CA VAL A 110 -4.06 13.00 -5.04
C VAL A 110 -5.35 13.52 -4.41
N ALA A 111 -5.53 13.29 -3.10
CA ALA A 111 -6.67 13.80 -2.35
C ALA A 111 -6.70 15.33 -2.38
N LEU A 112 -5.53 15.97 -2.27
CA LEU A 112 -5.37 17.43 -2.36
C LEU A 112 -5.65 18.02 -3.73
N PHE A 113 -5.22 17.36 -4.81
CA PHE A 113 -5.53 17.83 -6.15
C PHE A 113 -7.05 17.88 -6.41
N HIS A 114 -7.80 17.00 -5.75
CA HIS A 114 -9.27 17.03 -5.79
C HIS A 114 -9.89 17.94 -4.72
N ALA A 115 -9.11 18.38 -3.73
CA ALA A 115 -9.52 19.25 -2.66
C ALA A 115 -9.50 20.72 -3.12
N ARG A 116 -10.61 21.45 -2.95
CA ARG A 116 -10.79 22.82 -3.46
C ARG A 116 -10.98 23.88 -2.37
N GLN A 117 -10.61 23.62 -1.11
CA GLN A 117 -10.81 24.59 -0.02
C GLN A 117 -9.61 24.74 0.93
N LYS A 118 -9.53 25.93 1.55
CA LYS A 118 -8.44 26.39 2.42
C LYS A 118 -8.17 25.51 3.64
N PHE A 119 -9.18 24.82 4.17
CA PHE A 119 -9.01 23.92 5.33
C PHE A 119 -8.21 22.65 5.00
N ASP A 120 -8.23 22.20 3.75
CA ASP A 120 -7.47 21.02 3.35
C ASP A 120 -5.96 21.33 3.37
N PHE A 121 -5.57 22.58 3.12
CA PHE A 121 -4.19 23.05 3.27
C PHE A 121 -3.66 23.01 4.71
N ILE A 122 -4.53 23.17 5.72
CA ILE A 122 -4.10 23.12 7.14
C ILE A 122 -3.70 21.69 7.50
N TRP A 123 -4.51 20.72 7.10
CA TRP A 123 -4.23 19.30 7.33
C TRP A 123 -2.97 18.85 6.59
N VAL A 124 -2.71 19.41 5.42
CA VAL A 124 -1.45 19.18 4.69
C VAL A 124 -0.27 19.81 5.36
N GLY A 125 -0.40 21.04 5.85
CA GLY A 125 0.63 21.65 6.68
C GLY A 125 0.95 20.77 7.88
N LEU A 126 -0.06 20.15 8.50
CA LEU A 126 0.11 19.21 9.60
C LEU A 126 0.80 17.91 9.18
N ALA A 127 0.46 17.34 8.02
CA ALA A 127 1.12 16.16 7.47
C ALA A 127 2.57 16.44 7.06
N ILE A 128 2.84 17.59 6.46
CA ILE A 128 4.20 18.07 6.13
C ILE A 128 4.99 18.30 7.42
N LEU A 129 4.38 18.89 8.46
CA LEU A 129 5.00 19.04 9.78
C LEU A 129 5.36 17.68 10.39
N GLY A 130 4.44 16.72 10.35
CA GLY A 130 4.73 15.35 10.77
C GLY A 130 5.87 14.72 9.98
N LEU A 131 5.94 14.97 8.67
CA LEU A 131 7.04 14.51 7.83
C LEU A 131 8.39 15.16 8.18
N VAL A 132 8.37 16.45 8.49
CA VAL A 132 9.56 17.20 8.94
C VAL A 132 10.01 16.68 10.31
N LEU A 133 9.07 16.32 11.20
CA LEU A 133 9.35 15.70 12.49
C LEU A 133 9.90 14.27 12.38
N LEU A 134 9.68 13.60 11.23
CA LEU A 134 10.25 12.29 10.93
C LEU A 134 11.76 12.35 10.67
N PHE A 135 12.28 13.51 10.26
CA PHE A 135 13.73 13.71 10.16
C PHE A 135 14.33 13.75 11.57
N PRO A 136 15.35 12.93 11.86
CA PRO A 136 16.07 13.02 13.12
C PRO A 136 16.79 14.38 13.18
N PHE A 137 16.29 15.30 14.01
CA PHE A 137 16.95 16.57 14.30
C PHE A 137 18.25 16.38 15.10
N ASP A 138 18.38 15.24 15.79
CA ASP A 138 19.61 14.84 16.45
C ASP A 138 20.55 14.13 15.47
N GLN A 139 21.63 14.82 15.08
CA GLN A 139 22.67 14.33 14.16
C GLN A 139 23.46 13.12 14.68
N THR A 140 23.20 12.67 15.92
CA THR A 140 23.90 11.59 16.61
C THR A 140 23.20 10.24 16.56
N ALA A 141 21.93 10.15 16.12
CA ALA A 141 21.18 8.90 16.01
C ALA A 141 20.84 8.61 14.55
N GLN A 142 21.43 7.53 13.99
CA GLN A 142 21.19 6.96 12.66
C GLN A 142 20.77 7.98 11.57
N ALA A 143 21.73 8.53 10.83
CA ALA A 143 21.42 9.31 9.63
C ALA A 143 20.55 8.46 8.68
N LEU A 144 19.31 8.89 8.43
CA LEU A 144 18.45 8.25 7.45
C LEU A 144 19.09 8.35 6.06
N ASP A 145 19.15 7.23 5.33
CA ASP A 145 19.68 7.24 3.97
C ASP A 145 18.79 8.13 3.08
N PRO A 146 19.29 9.27 2.57
CA PRO A 146 18.51 10.17 1.72
C PRO A 146 18.05 9.48 0.43
N ILE A 147 18.78 8.46 -0.04
CA ILE A 147 18.38 7.67 -1.20
C ILE A 147 17.10 6.89 -0.88
N GLY A 148 17.00 6.30 0.33
CA GLY A 148 15.79 5.60 0.78
C GLY A 148 14.56 6.51 0.84
N ILE A 149 14.75 7.76 1.27
CA ILE A 149 13.67 8.77 1.29
C ILE A 149 13.22 9.11 -0.14
N LEU A 150 14.16 9.35 -1.06
CA LEU A 150 13.85 9.62 -2.47
C LEU A 150 13.12 8.44 -3.13
N LEU A 151 13.53 7.21 -2.82
CA LEU A 151 12.86 6.01 -3.29
C LEU A 151 11.43 5.89 -2.75
N ALA A 152 11.21 6.16 -1.46
CA ALA A 152 9.88 6.15 -0.85
C ALA A 152 8.96 7.24 -1.45
N LEU A 153 9.49 8.44 -1.70
CA LEU A 153 8.76 9.50 -2.41
C LEU A 153 8.46 9.14 -3.87
N GLY A 154 9.40 8.45 -4.53
CA GLY A 154 9.20 7.87 -5.86
C GLY A 154 8.07 6.82 -5.85
N ALA A 155 8.06 5.95 -4.85
CA ALA A 155 6.99 4.98 -4.65
C ALA A 155 5.63 5.67 -4.43
N GLY A 156 5.57 6.70 -3.57
CA GLY A 156 4.37 7.51 -3.37
C GLY A 156 3.90 8.21 -4.66
N SER A 157 4.82 8.69 -5.48
CA SER A 157 4.49 9.28 -6.79
C SER A 157 3.90 8.24 -7.76
N CYS A 158 4.47 7.03 -7.81
CA CYS A 158 3.91 5.92 -8.55
C CYS A 158 2.54 5.50 -7.99
N TRP A 159 2.35 5.53 -6.67
CA TRP A 159 1.06 5.23 -6.04
C TRP A 159 -0.01 6.25 -6.43
N ALA A 160 0.34 7.54 -6.46
CA ALA A 160 -0.54 8.60 -6.95
C ALA A 160 -0.96 8.36 -8.42
N LEU A 161 0.00 8.04 -9.29
CA LEU A 161 -0.26 7.69 -10.69
C LEU A 161 -1.15 6.45 -10.82
N TYR A 162 -0.91 5.43 -9.97
CA TYR A 162 -1.72 4.23 -9.87
C TYR A 162 -3.17 4.54 -9.47
N ILE A 163 -3.39 5.43 -8.50
CA ILE A 163 -4.74 5.85 -8.08
C ILE A 163 -5.48 6.52 -9.25
N ILE A 164 -4.81 7.45 -9.93
CA ILE A 164 -5.39 8.16 -11.09
C ILE A 164 -5.65 7.19 -12.25
N ALA A 165 -4.73 6.25 -12.51
CA ALA A 165 -4.91 5.23 -13.54
C ALA A 165 -6.05 4.26 -13.20
N GLY A 166 -6.23 3.91 -11.93
CA GLY A 166 -7.31 3.05 -11.44
C GLY A 166 -8.70 3.68 -11.54
N GLN A 167 -8.79 5.02 -11.58
CA GLN A 167 -10.05 5.73 -11.84
C GLN A 167 -10.45 5.74 -13.32
N LYS A 168 -9.52 5.42 -14.24
CA LYS A 168 -9.84 5.36 -15.67
C LYS A 168 -10.71 4.13 -15.94
N PRO A 169 -11.74 4.23 -16.78
CA PRO A 169 -12.60 3.10 -17.09
C PRO A 169 -11.78 2.03 -17.83
N SER A 170 -11.44 0.95 -17.13
CA SER A 170 -10.71 -0.22 -17.65
C SER A 170 -11.60 -1.13 -18.49
N GLY A 171 -12.93 -0.94 -18.44
CA GLY A 171 -13.92 -1.77 -19.14
C GLY A 171 -14.19 -3.12 -18.45
N VAL A 172 -13.59 -3.35 -17.28
CA VAL A 172 -13.77 -4.55 -16.45
C VAL A 172 -13.97 -4.12 -14.99
N SER A 173 -14.38 -5.06 -14.12
CA SER A 173 -14.52 -4.71 -12.69
C SER A 173 -13.16 -4.37 -12.06
N GLY A 174 -13.19 -3.63 -10.94
CA GLY A 174 -11.98 -3.19 -10.23
C GLY A 174 -11.04 -4.35 -9.89
N ASN A 175 -11.58 -5.47 -9.40
CA ASN A 175 -10.80 -6.66 -9.05
C ASN A 175 -10.04 -7.25 -10.25
N HIS A 176 -10.67 -7.31 -11.43
CA HIS A 176 -10.01 -7.77 -12.64
C HIS A 176 -8.96 -6.77 -13.13
N THR A 177 -9.15 -5.46 -12.89
CA THR A 177 -8.17 -4.42 -13.20
C THR A 177 -6.91 -4.59 -12.36
N VAL A 178 -7.05 -4.86 -11.06
CA VAL A 178 -5.94 -5.16 -10.14
C VAL A 178 -5.18 -6.39 -10.62
N CYS A 179 -5.89 -7.48 -10.91
CA CYS A 179 -5.27 -8.74 -11.35
C CYS A 179 -4.49 -8.58 -12.67
N LEU A 180 -5.09 -7.93 -13.68
CA LEU A 180 -4.42 -7.65 -14.95
C LEU A 180 -3.27 -6.65 -14.79
N GLY A 181 -3.39 -5.69 -13.88
CA GLY A 181 -2.32 -4.78 -13.51
C GLY A 181 -1.11 -5.48 -12.90
N MET A 182 -1.34 -6.40 -11.95
CA MET A 182 -0.29 -7.23 -11.36
C MET A 182 0.37 -8.13 -12.42
N PHE A 183 -0.41 -8.67 -13.36
CA PHE A 183 0.13 -9.46 -14.48
C PHE A 183 1.04 -8.61 -15.38
N VAL A 184 0.61 -7.39 -15.74
CA VAL A 184 1.47 -6.46 -16.51
C VAL A 184 2.73 -6.11 -15.72
N GLY A 185 2.60 -5.84 -14.43
CA GLY A 185 3.74 -5.53 -13.57
C GLY A 185 4.73 -6.71 -13.47
N MET A 186 4.22 -7.93 -13.36
CA MET A 186 5.01 -9.16 -13.46
C MET A 186 5.75 -9.23 -14.80
N CYS A 187 5.07 -9.01 -15.93
CA CYS A 187 5.72 -9.03 -17.25
C CYS A 187 6.85 -8.00 -17.38
N ILE A 188 6.81 -6.90 -16.62
CA ILE A 188 7.87 -5.87 -16.61
C ILE A 188 9.00 -6.27 -15.65
N LEU A 189 8.69 -6.67 -14.43
CA LEU A 189 9.71 -6.96 -13.40
C LEU A 189 10.38 -8.31 -13.59
N MET A 190 9.70 -9.31 -14.13
CA MET A 190 10.26 -10.65 -14.34
C MET A 190 11.51 -10.64 -15.24
N PRO A 191 11.51 -10.02 -16.43
CA PRO A 191 12.74 -9.94 -17.23
C PRO A 191 13.84 -9.16 -16.50
N ILE A 192 13.51 -8.07 -15.80
CA ILE A 192 14.48 -7.29 -15.02
C ILE A 192 15.10 -8.16 -13.90
N ALA A 193 14.29 -8.96 -13.20
CA ALA A 193 14.77 -9.90 -12.19
C ALA A 193 15.71 -10.95 -12.81
N LEU A 194 15.35 -11.52 -13.96
CA LEU A 194 16.19 -12.50 -14.67
C LEU A 194 17.53 -11.89 -15.10
N PHE A 195 17.53 -10.69 -15.68
CA PHE A 195 18.75 -10.00 -16.10
C PHE A 195 19.61 -9.48 -14.94
N SER A 196 19.01 -9.22 -13.78
CA SER A 196 19.73 -8.79 -12.58
C SER A 196 20.38 -9.95 -11.79
N GLY A 197 20.33 -11.18 -12.31
CA GLY A 197 21.00 -12.33 -11.71
C GLY A 197 20.16 -13.09 -10.70
N MET A 198 18.86 -13.26 -10.99
CA MET A 198 17.95 -14.05 -10.15
C MET A 198 18.57 -15.43 -9.81
N PRO A 199 18.80 -15.73 -8.51
CA PRO A 199 19.40 -17.00 -8.11
C PRO A 199 18.52 -18.19 -8.49
N ALA A 200 19.14 -19.30 -8.90
CA ALA A 200 18.40 -20.54 -9.16
C ALA A 200 17.67 -21.07 -7.91
N THR A 201 18.19 -20.74 -6.70
CA THR A 201 17.56 -21.05 -5.41
C THR A 201 16.17 -20.42 -5.24
N THR A 202 15.84 -19.40 -6.04
CA THR A 202 14.49 -18.80 -6.09
C THR A 202 13.41 -19.83 -6.43
N PHE A 203 13.74 -20.82 -7.26
CA PHE A 203 12.82 -21.88 -7.71
C PHE A 203 12.82 -23.12 -6.81
N GLU A 204 13.59 -23.11 -5.71
CA GLU A 204 13.52 -24.21 -4.75
C GLU A 204 12.14 -24.26 -4.08
N PRO A 205 11.61 -25.46 -3.78
CA PRO A 205 10.27 -25.59 -3.21
C PRO A 205 10.06 -24.76 -1.94
N ILE A 206 11.10 -24.64 -1.10
CA ILE A 206 11.03 -23.87 0.15
C ILE A 206 10.95 -22.36 -0.12
N SER A 207 11.77 -21.84 -1.03
CA SER A 207 11.76 -20.44 -1.47
C SER A 207 10.42 -20.07 -2.08
N LEU A 208 9.87 -20.96 -2.91
CA LEU A 208 8.55 -20.81 -3.50
C LEU A 208 7.45 -20.75 -2.44
N MET A 209 7.54 -21.54 -1.37
CA MET A 209 6.62 -21.43 -0.22
C MET A 209 6.73 -20.07 0.49
N TYR A 210 7.94 -19.53 0.66
CA TYR A 210 8.11 -18.18 1.22
C TYR A 210 7.52 -17.11 0.32
N PHE A 211 7.80 -17.13 -0.99
CA PHE A 211 7.21 -16.17 -1.93
C PHE A 211 5.69 -16.30 -2.03
N LEU A 212 5.16 -17.53 -1.92
CA LEU A 212 3.72 -17.78 -1.91
C LEU A 212 3.09 -17.21 -0.63
N GLY A 213 3.69 -17.46 0.53
CA GLY A 213 3.27 -16.88 1.81
C GLY A 213 3.30 -15.36 1.77
N LEU A 214 4.38 -14.79 1.24
CA LEU A 214 4.51 -13.35 1.01
C LEU A 214 3.37 -12.84 0.11
N ALA A 215 3.15 -13.44 -1.06
CA ALA A 215 2.12 -13.02 -2.01
C ALA A 215 0.69 -13.10 -1.44
N ILE A 216 0.40 -14.14 -0.65
CA ILE A 216 -0.90 -14.33 0.00
C ILE A 216 -1.11 -13.26 1.08
N LEU A 217 -0.14 -13.06 1.97
CA LEU A 217 -0.19 -12.06 3.04
C LEU A 217 -0.23 -10.63 2.51
N ALA A 218 0.43 -10.40 1.38
CA ALA A 218 0.55 -9.12 0.72
C ALA A 218 -0.65 -8.71 -0.14
N SER A 219 -1.30 -9.69 -0.77
CA SER A 219 -2.26 -9.42 -1.84
C SER A 219 -3.59 -10.12 -1.56
N ALA A 220 -3.61 -11.45 -1.54
CA ALA A 220 -4.86 -12.20 -1.50
C ALA A 220 -5.68 -11.92 -0.23
N LEU A 221 -5.04 -11.94 0.94
CA LEU A 221 -5.68 -11.67 2.21
C LEU A 221 -6.10 -10.19 2.35
N PRO A 222 -5.19 -9.21 2.18
CA PRO A 222 -5.55 -7.79 2.28
C PRO A 222 -6.66 -7.39 1.32
N PHE A 223 -6.54 -7.74 0.03
CA PHE A 223 -7.55 -7.37 -0.96
C PHE A 223 -8.92 -7.96 -0.64
N THR A 224 -8.98 -9.21 -0.17
CA THR A 224 -10.25 -9.83 0.18
C THR A 224 -10.88 -9.18 1.41
N LEU A 225 -10.09 -8.94 2.46
CA LEU A 225 -10.53 -8.33 3.70
C LEU A 225 -10.91 -6.86 3.51
N GLU A 226 -10.11 -6.09 2.77
CA GLU A 226 -10.39 -4.69 2.40
C GLU A 226 -11.68 -4.58 1.60
N MET A 227 -11.92 -5.49 0.66
CA MET A 227 -13.16 -5.47 -0.13
C MET A 227 -14.39 -5.76 0.74
N ILE A 228 -14.28 -6.69 1.70
CA ILE A 228 -15.33 -6.96 2.70
C ILE A 228 -15.54 -5.73 3.59
N ALA A 229 -14.46 -5.09 4.04
CA ALA A 229 -14.53 -3.89 4.86
C ALA A 229 -15.18 -2.73 4.10
N LEU A 230 -14.82 -2.50 2.84
CA LEU A 230 -15.36 -1.43 2.00
C LEU A 230 -16.87 -1.59 1.76
N ARG A 231 -17.38 -2.82 1.68
CA ARG A 231 -18.82 -3.11 1.55
C ARG A 231 -19.62 -2.81 2.82
N ASN A 232 -18.96 -2.86 3.97
CA ASN A 232 -19.61 -2.79 5.29
C ASN A 232 -19.30 -1.49 6.05
N LEU A 233 -18.29 -0.72 5.63
CA LEU A 233 -17.88 0.54 6.24
C LEU A 233 -18.28 1.75 5.39
N SER A 234 -18.55 2.86 6.08
CA SER A 234 -18.62 4.15 5.42
C SER A 234 -17.23 4.55 4.89
N ALA A 235 -17.18 5.31 3.79
CA ALA A 235 -15.92 5.81 3.24
C ALA A 235 -15.08 6.61 4.26
N LEU A 236 -15.71 7.23 5.27
CA LEU A 236 -15.02 7.94 6.34
C LEU A 236 -14.32 6.94 7.25
N SER A 237 -15.05 5.95 7.77
CA SER A 237 -14.49 4.93 8.65
C SER A 237 -13.35 4.17 7.99
N PHE A 238 -13.50 3.84 6.70
CA PHE A 238 -12.46 3.20 5.91
C PHE A 238 -11.23 4.12 5.78
N GLY A 239 -11.38 5.36 5.32
CA GLY A 239 -10.25 6.30 5.16
C GLY A 239 -9.54 6.64 6.47
N THR A 240 -10.29 6.78 7.57
CA THR A 240 -9.69 7.02 8.90
C THR A 240 -8.90 5.83 9.40
N LEU A 241 -9.34 4.62 9.11
CA LEU A 241 -8.59 3.41 9.45
C LEU A 241 -7.36 3.27 8.55
N MET A 242 -7.48 3.48 7.23
CA MET A 242 -6.35 3.51 6.27
C MET A 242 -5.25 4.49 6.69
N SER A 243 -5.61 5.56 7.37
CA SER A 243 -4.65 6.53 7.91
C SER A 243 -3.73 5.95 9.00
N LEU A 244 -4.08 4.82 9.61
CA LEU A 244 -3.27 4.13 10.64
C LEU A 244 -2.18 3.22 10.05
N GLU A 245 -2.14 3.02 8.73
CA GLU A 245 -1.13 2.17 8.06
C GLU A 245 0.31 2.49 8.49
N PRO A 246 0.77 3.77 8.56
CA PRO A 246 2.14 4.06 8.95
C PRO A 246 2.47 3.63 10.39
N ALA A 247 1.51 3.73 11.32
CA ALA A 247 1.71 3.25 12.70
C ALA A 247 1.77 1.72 12.76
N ILE A 248 0.89 1.03 12.02
CA ILE A 248 0.91 -0.44 11.96
C ILE A 248 2.20 -0.92 11.29
N ALA A 249 2.70 -0.20 10.28
CA ALA A 249 3.98 -0.45 9.64
C ALA A 249 5.14 -0.29 10.61
N ALA A 250 5.16 0.79 11.39
CA ALA A 250 6.18 1.02 12.42
C ALA A 250 6.15 -0.06 13.51
N LEU A 251 4.95 -0.45 13.97
CA LEU A 251 4.79 -1.55 14.93
C LEU A 251 5.24 -2.89 14.35
N SER A 252 4.93 -3.17 13.09
CA SER A 252 5.38 -4.38 12.41
C SER A 252 6.91 -4.39 12.27
N GLY A 253 7.52 -3.28 11.87
CA GLY A 253 8.98 -3.13 11.83
C GLY A 253 9.63 -3.32 13.20
N PHE A 254 9.03 -2.77 14.25
CA PHE A 254 9.50 -2.95 15.62
C PHE A 254 9.42 -4.42 16.07
N VAL A 255 8.28 -5.09 15.86
CA VAL A 255 8.03 -6.46 16.35
C VAL A 255 8.80 -7.52 15.55
N PHE A 256 8.80 -7.41 14.22
CA PHE A 256 9.38 -8.43 13.35
C PHE A 256 10.85 -8.18 13.02
N LEU A 257 11.24 -6.92 12.82
CA LEU A 257 12.60 -6.55 12.40
C LEU A 257 13.45 -5.99 13.54
N GLY A 258 12.86 -5.74 14.72
CA GLY A 258 13.57 -5.10 15.85
C GLY A 258 13.92 -3.63 15.58
N GLU A 259 13.22 -2.96 14.66
CA GLU A 259 13.51 -1.57 14.30
C GLU A 259 13.10 -0.61 15.42
N HIS A 260 14.07 -0.01 16.10
CA HIS A 260 13.82 1.00 17.13
C HIS A 260 13.62 2.38 16.50
N LEU A 261 12.38 2.86 16.50
CA LEU A 261 12.07 4.25 16.15
C LEU A 261 12.30 5.18 17.35
N LEU A 262 12.86 6.35 17.08
CA LEU A 262 13.04 7.43 18.06
C LEU A 262 11.69 7.95 18.55
N TRP A 263 11.65 8.51 19.76
CA TRP A 263 10.44 9.11 20.32
C TRP A 263 9.88 10.24 19.43
N THR A 264 10.76 10.98 18.75
CA THR A 264 10.39 12.00 17.77
C THR A 264 9.67 11.42 16.55
N GLN A 265 10.08 10.24 16.09
CA GLN A 265 9.45 9.54 14.96
C GLN A 265 8.07 8.99 15.34
N TRP A 266 7.87 8.58 16.60
CA TRP A 266 6.54 8.24 17.11
C TRP A 266 5.59 9.44 17.14
N LEU A 267 6.08 10.61 17.57
CA LEU A 267 5.31 11.87 17.52
C LEU A 267 5.00 12.29 16.08
N ALA A 268 5.95 12.08 15.16
CA ALA A 268 5.76 12.32 13.73
C ALA A 268 4.67 11.42 13.13
N LEU A 269 4.68 10.12 13.45
CA LEU A 269 3.62 9.20 13.05
C LEU A 269 2.25 9.63 13.60
N ALA A 270 2.19 9.98 14.89
CA ALA A 270 0.95 10.42 15.52
C ALA A 270 0.38 11.69 14.86
N THR A 271 1.25 12.64 14.48
CA THR A 271 0.84 13.87 13.79
C THR A 271 0.35 13.60 12.36
N ILE A 272 1.02 12.74 11.59
CA ILE A 272 0.58 12.33 10.24
C ILE A 272 -0.79 11.63 10.29
N ILE A 273 -0.98 10.72 11.24
CA ILE A 273 -2.25 10.00 11.43
C ILE A 273 -3.37 10.98 11.78
N SER A 274 -3.12 11.88 12.73
CA SER A 274 -4.10 12.92 13.13
C SER A 274 -4.49 13.80 11.93
N ALA A 275 -3.50 14.15 11.10
CA ALA A 275 -3.72 14.94 9.90
C ALA A 275 -4.61 14.23 8.88
N SER A 276 -4.32 12.96 8.61
CA SER A 276 -5.05 12.16 7.63
C SER A 276 -6.48 11.84 8.07
N ILE A 277 -6.70 11.59 9.37
CA ILE A 277 -8.04 11.47 9.96
C ILE A 277 -8.83 12.77 9.74
N GLY A 278 -8.21 13.92 10.04
CA GLY A 278 -8.80 15.24 9.84
C GLY A 278 -9.21 15.53 8.40
N CYS A 279 -8.33 15.23 7.44
CA CYS A 279 -8.62 15.29 6.00
C CYS A 279 -9.84 14.44 5.63
N THR A 280 -9.86 13.17 6.07
CA THR A 280 -10.93 12.22 5.74
C THR A 280 -12.30 12.70 6.28
N VAL A 281 -12.34 13.17 7.53
CA VAL A 281 -13.56 13.69 8.16
C VAL A 281 -14.07 14.93 7.43
N THR A 282 -13.17 15.84 7.04
CA THR A 282 -13.50 17.09 6.35
C THR A 282 -14.06 16.83 4.94
N MET A 283 -13.44 15.93 4.18
CA MET A 283 -13.88 15.57 2.82
C MET A 283 -15.28 14.93 2.81
N GLN A 284 -15.58 14.06 3.78
CA GLN A 284 -16.88 13.39 3.86
C GLN A 284 -18.02 14.34 4.24
N LYS A 285 -17.82 15.24 5.23
CA LYS A 285 -18.84 16.26 5.60
C LYS A 285 -19.32 17.04 4.39
N ARG A 286 -18.40 17.36 3.46
CA ARG A 286 -18.72 18.01 2.19
C ARG A 286 -19.50 17.14 1.22
N LYS A 287 -19.18 15.85 1.10
CA LYS A 287 -19.94 14.92 0.23
C LYS A 287 -21.40 14.80 0.70
N THR A 288 -21.62 14.79 2.01
CA THR A 288 -22.97 14.75 2.60
C THR A 288 -23.72 16.07 2.40
N GLN A 289 -23.06 17.22 2.60
CA GLN A 289 -23.66 18.55 2.34
C GLN A 289 -24.01 18.75 0.86
N LYS A 290 -23.12 18.35 -0.06
CA LYS A 290 -23.36 18.51 -1.50
C LYS A 290 -24.51 17.61 -1.99
N LYS A 291 -24.68 16.43 -1.39
CA LYS A 291 -25.81 15.54 -1.70
C LYS A 291 -27.15 16.08 -1.14
N SER A 292 -27.10 16.78 -0.01
CA SER A 292 -28.26 17.46 0.58
C SER A 292 -28.64 18.79 -0.09
N ALA A 293 -27.75 19.37 -0.90
CA ALA A 293 -28.02 20.59 -1.66
C ALA A 293 -28.52 20.33 -3.09
N ILE A 294 -28.52 19.07 -3.52
CA ILE A 294 -29.00 18.62 -4.84
C ILE A 294 -30.36 17.90 -4.73
N CYS A 295 -30.77 17.52 -3.51
CA CYS A 295 -32.13 17.08 -3.16
C CYS A 295 -32.94 18.27 -2.67
#